data_AF-A0A9W3SJW2-F1
#
_entry.id   AF-A0A9W3SJW2-F1
#
_cell.length_a   1.000
_cell.length_b   1.000
_cell.length_c   1.000
_cell.angle_alpha   90.00
_cell.angle_beta   90.00
_cell.angle_gamma   90.00
#
_symmetry.space_group_name_H-M   'P 1'
#
loop_
_entity.id
_entity.type
_entity.pdbx_description
1 polymer ?
#
loop_
_entity_poly.entity_id
_entity_poly.type
_entity_poly.pdbx_seq_one_letter_code
_entity_poly.pdbx_strand_id
1 'polypeptide(L)'
;MIESPTGKLKGATFKYIESELYGYGDTLREIAFLRKNLIYCSSQDDENIGGGRRNLPNRPTERIATKLTVHKKLKRLEELAVTIEHVYVLLESEKQRLVKLKYWTKTTM
;
A
#
# COMPACT_ATOMS: atom_id res chain seq x y z
N MET A 1 -12.58 29.57 -5.63
CA MET A 1 -13.43 28.70 -6.48
C MET A 1 -12.49 27.80 -7.25
N ILE A 2 -12.42 26.51 -6.91
CA ILE A 2 -11.59 25.55 -7.66
C ILE A 2 -12.49 25.03 -8.79
N GLU A 3 -12.21 25.47 -10.01
CA GLU A 3 -12.88 24.94 -11.19
C GLU A 3 -12.51 23.47 -11.35
N SER A 4 -13.46 22.58 -11.08
CA SER A 4 -13.31 21.15 -11.37
C SER A 4 -13.22 20.98 -12.89
N PRO A 5 -12.14 20.42 -13.44
CA PRO A 5 -12.06 20.17 -14.87
C PRO A 5 -13.14 19.15 -15.24
N THR A 6 -14.15 19.60 -16.00
CA THR A 6 -15.28 18.81 -16.51
C THR A 6 -14.85 17.90 -17.67
N GLY A 7 -13.75 17.17 -17.49
CA GLY A 7 -13.36 16.08 -18.37
C GLY A 7 -13.98 14.79 -17.84
N LYS A 8 -14.93 14.18 -18.56
CA LYS A 8 -15.46 12.86 -18.20
C LYS A 8 -14.29 11.87 -18.17
N LEU A 9 -13.92 11.40 -16.97
CA LEU A 9 -12.98 10.31 -16.81
C LEU A 9 -13.48 9.09 -17.59
N LYS A 10 -12.58 8.39 -18.28
CA LYS A 10 -12.90 7.12 -18.94
C LYS A 10 -13.49 6.18 -17.89
N GLY A 11 -14.64 5.55 -18.16
CA GLY A 11 -15.37 4.76 -17.17
C GLY A 11 -14.53 3.65 -16.50
N ALA A 12 -13.53 3.11 -17.21
CA ALA A 12 -12.57 2.15 -16.67
C ALA A 12 -11.70 2.74 -15.55
N THR A 13 -11.20 3.97 -15.74
CA THR A 13 -10.39 4.68 -14.73
C THR A 13 -11.23 5.03 -13.51
N PHE A 14 -12.50 5.41 -13.70
CA PHE A 14 -13.41 5.66 -12.59
C PHE A 14 -13.63 4.40 -11.74
N LYS A 15 -13.93 3.26 -12.38
CA LYS A 15 -14.09 1.97 -11.67
C LYS A 15 -12.82 1.56 -10.92
N TYR A 16 -11.66 1.79 -11.53
CA TYR A 16 -10.38 1.51 -10.87
C TYR A 16 -10.21 2.35 -9.60
N ILE A 17 -10.39 3.67 -9.69
CA ILE A 17 -10.29 4.56 -8.53
C ILE A 17 -11.32 4.18 -7.47
N GLU A 18 -12.55 3.86 -7.87
CA GLU A 18 -13.60 3.44 -6.95
C GLU A 18 -13.22 2.14 -6.22
N SER A 19 -12.61 1.18 -6.91
CA SER A 19 -12.11 -0.04 -6.28
C SER A 19 -10.98 0.21 -5.27
N GLU A 20 -10.07 1.13 -5.57
CA GLU A 20 -8.99 1.54 -4.65
C GLU A 20 -9.57 2.27 -3.41
N LEU A 21 -10.64 3.05 -3.57
CA LEU A 21 -11.32 3.72 -2.44
C LEU A 21 -12.03 2.72 -1.51
N TYR A 22 -12.69 1.70 -2.06
CA TYR A 22 -13.25 0.60 -1.28
C TYR A 22 -12.15 -0.23 -0.59
N GLY A 23 -11.03 -0.46 -1.31
CA GLY A 23 -9.89 -1.21 -0.81
C GLY A 23 -8.97 -0.45 0.16
N TYR A 24 -9.19 0.85 0.37
CA TYR A 24 -8.29 1.71 1.14
C TYR A 24 -7.95 1.15 2.54
N GLY A 25 -8.94 0.59 3.23
CA GLY A 25 -8.72 -0.02 4.55
C GLY A 25 -7.78 -1.23 4.50
N ASP A 26 -7.83 -2.03 3.43
CA ASP A 26 -6.95 -3.17 3.24
C ASP A 26 -5.57 -2.71 2.75
N THR A 27 -5.49 -1.66 1.94
CA THR A 27 -4.22 -0.98 1.58
C THR A 27 -3.44 -0.56 2.81
N LEU A 28 -4.11 0.08 3.80
CA LEU A 28 -3.47 0.48 5.05
C LEU A 28 -2.95 -0.71 5.87
N ARG A 29 -3.72 -1.82 5.93
CA ARG A 29 -3.27 -3.05 6.59
C ARG A 29 -2.07 -3.66 5.88
N GLU A 30 -2.07 -3.66 4.55
CA GLU A 30 -0.97 -4.19 3.76
C GLU A 30 0.30 -3.37 3.95
N ILE A 31 0.22 -2.03 3.96
CA ILE A 31 1.35 -1.15 4.28
C ILE A 31 1.92 -1.50 5.66
N ALA A 32 1.06 -1.61 6.68
CA ALA A 32 1.48 -1.96 8.03
C ALA A 32 2.16 -3.34 8.09
N PHE A 33 1.60 -4.33 7.38
CA PHE A 33 2.17 -5.66 7.27
C PHE A 33 3.53 -5.65 6.58
N LEU A 34 3.67 -4.97 5.44
CA LEU A 34 4.93 -4.90 4.70
C LEU A 34 6.03 -4.17 5.48
N ARG A 35 5.70 -3.06 6.17
CA ARG A 35 6.65 -2.39 7.07
C ARG A 35 7.11 -3.31 8.19
N LYS A 36 6.18 -4.04 8.81
CA LYS A 36 6.48 -5.02 9.85
C LYS A 36 7.44 -6.09 9.31
N ASN A 37 7.13 -6.69 8.16
CA ASN A 37 7.99 -7.71 7.55
C ASN A 37 9.36 -7.18 7.17
N LEU A 38 9.48 -5.93 6.69
CA LEU A 38 10.78 -5.35 6.35
C LEU A 38 11.71 -5.27 7.58
N ILE A 39 11.17 -4.87 8.74
CA ILE A 39 11.90 -4.78 10.02
C ILE A 39 12.34 -6.17 10.51
N TYR A 40 11.46 -7.16 10.45
CA TYR A 40 11.79 -8.51 10.92
C TYR A 40 12.69 -9.28 9.95
N CYS A 41 12.58 -9.04 8.64
CA CYS A 41 13.37 -9.71 7.61
C CYS A 41 14.77 -9.09 7.45
N SER A 42 15.00 -7.84 7.89
CA SER A 42 16.34 -7.26 8.00
C SER A 42 17.12 -7.74 9.22
N SER A 43 16.48 -8.37 10.20
CA SER A 43 17.11 -8.81 11.45
C SER A 43 17.62 -10.26 11.39
N GLN A 44 17.42 -10.96 10.27
CA GLN A 44 18.01 -12.28 9.99
C GLN A 44 19.32 -12.15 9.19
N ASP A 45 20.17 -11.21 9.60
CA ASP A 45 21.60 -11.36 9.39
C ASP A 45 22.07 -12.35 10.46
N ASP A 46 21.95 -13.62 10.10
CA ASP A 46 22.38 -14.79 10.84
C ASP A 46 23.85 -14.59 11.27
N GLU A 47 24.04 -14.35 12.58
CA GLU A 47 25.30 -14.42 13.35
C GLU A 47 25.87 -15.86 13.35
N ASN A 48 25.83 -16.55 12.22
CA ASN A 48 26.41 -17.88 12.02
C ASN A 48 27.40 -17.85 10.84
N ILE A 49 28.35 -16.91 10.92
CA ILE A 49 29.66 -17.07 10.29
C ILE A 49 30.51 -17.86 11.30
N GLY A 50 30.14 -19.12 11.53
CA GLY A 50 30.63 -19.86 12.69
C GLY A 50 30.57 -21.38 12.55
N GLY A 51 31.08 -21.92 11.44
CA GLY A 51 31.56 -23.31 11.42
C GLY A 51 30.75 -24.31 10.61
N GLY A 52 31.24 -24.58 9.40
CA GLY A 52 31.30 -25.91 8.80
C GLY A 52 29.99 -26.69 8.67
N ARG A 53 29.25 -26.49 7.58
CA ARG A 53 28.59 -27.58 6.84
C ARG A 53 28.28 -27.17 5.40
N ARG A 54 28.57 -28.12 4.51
CA ARG A 54 28.67 -28.03 3.04
C ARG A 54 27.35 -27.63 2.34
N ASN A 55 27.50 -26.89 1.24
CA ASN A 55 26.67 -26.93 0.02
C ASN A 55 25.18 -26.54 0.09
N LEU A 56 24.83 -25.39 0.66
CA LEU A 56 23.64 -24.66 0.20
C LEU A 56 24.10 -23.50 -0.68
N PRO A 57 23.69 -23.41 -1.96
CA PRO A 57 23.93 -22.21 -2.75
C PRO A 57 23.16 -21.08 -2.06
N ASN A 58 23.88 -20.27 -1.29
CA ASN A 58 23.34 -19.01 -0.79
C ASN A 58 22.98 -18.21 -2.06
N ARG A 59 21.72 -17.84 -2.24
CA ARG A 59 21.23 -17.10 -3.41
C ARG A 59 21.04 -15.62 -3.02
N PRO A 60 22.13 -14.86 -2.83
CA PRO A 60 22.05 -13.47 -2.39
C PRO A 60 21.24 -12.63 -3.39
N THR A 61 21.37 -12.91 -4.69
CA THR A 61 20.63 -12.23 -5.76
C THR A 61 19.12 -12.39 -5.62
N GLU A 62 18.64 -13.58 -5.25
CA GLU A 62 17.20 -13.86 -5.08
C GLU A 62 16.63 -13.08 -3.88
N ARG A 63 17.38 -13.05 -2.76
CA ARG A 63 17.01 -12.27 -1.56
C ARG A 63 16.98 -10.77 -1.85
N ILE A 64 17.99 -10.25 -2.55
CA ILE A 64 18.06 -8.83 -2.92
C ILE A 64 16.93 -8.46 -3.88
N ALA A 65 16.66 -9.29 -4.89
CA ALA A 65 15.57 -9.08 -5.83
C ALA A 65 14.22 -9.03 -5.12
N THR A 66 13.98 -9.95 -4.18
CA THR A 66 12.75 -10.01 -3.39
C THR A 66 12.59 -8.79 -2.49
N LYS A 67 13.66 -8.33 -1.85
CA LYS A 67 13.65 -7.13 -1.01
C LYS A 67 13.32 -5.88 -1.83
N LEU A 68 13.88 -5.77 -3.03
CA LEU A 68 13.65 -4.64 -3.93
C LEU A 68 12.21 -4.59 -4.44
N THR A 69 11.62 -5.73 -4.81
CA THR A 69 10.22 -5.79 -5.29
C THR A 69 9.25 -5.41 -4.18
N VAL A 70 9.48 -5.89 -2.94
CA VAL A 70 8.70 -5.49 -1.76
C VAL A 70 8.79 -3.99 -1.51
N HIS A 71 9.98 -3.40 -1.56
CA HIS A 71 10.16 -1.97 -1.35
C HIS A 71 9.43 -1.12 -2.41
N LYS A 72 9.49 -1.53 -3.68
CA LYS A 72 8.74 -0.86 -4.77
C LYS A 72 7.24 -0.93 -4.56
N LYS A 73 6.73 -2.11 -4.15
CA LYS A 73 5.31 -2.30 -3.85
C LYS A 73 4.86 -1.41 -2.69
N LEU A 74 5.62 -1.41 -1.59
CA LEU A 74 5.36 -0.59 -0.41
C LEU A 74 5.27 0.89 -0.77
N LYS A 75 6.25 1.41 -1.50
CA LYS A 75 6.27 2.81 -1.94
C LYS A 75 5.01 3.19 -2.73
N ARG A 76 4.58 2.34 -3.67
CA ARG A 76 3.35 2.57 -4.46
C ARG A 76 2.10 2.64 -3.56
N LEU A 77 1.98 1.73 -2.60
CA LEU A 77 0.82 1.69 -1.69
C LEU A 77 0.81 2.93 -0.78
N GLU A 78 1.96 3.36 -0.30
CA GLU A 78 2.11 4.59 0.50
C GLU A 78 1.73 5.84 -0.30
N GLU A 79 2.21 5.98 -1.54
CA GLU A 79 1.86 7.10 -2.42
C GLU A 79 0.34 7.15 -2.69
N LEU A 80 -0.28 5.99 -2.93
CA LEU A 80 -1.73 5.88 -3.10
C LEU A 80 -2.46 6.32 -1.83
N ALA A 81 -2.04 5.82 -0.66
CA ALA A 81 -2.69 6.12 0.60
C ALA A 81 -2.59 7.61 0.95
N VAL A 82 -1.42 8.21 0.76
CA VAL A 82 -1.18 9.66 0.96
C VAL A 82 -2.04 10.48 0.00
N THR A 83 -2.16 10.07 -1.26
CA THR A 83 -2.98 10.78 -2.24
C THR A 83 -4.45 10.79 -1.84
N ILE A 84 -4.98 9.63 -1.42
CA ILE A 84 -6.37 9.50 -0.94
C ILE A 84 -6.60 10.36 0.29
N GLU A 85 -5.68 10.29 1.27
CA GLU A 85 -5.78 11.07 2.51
C GLU A 85 -5.72 12.58 2.24
N HIS A 86 -4.80 13.02 1.38
CA HIS A 86 -4.67 14.43 1.02
C HIS A 86 -5.97 14.96 0.39
N VAL A 87 -6.51 14.26 -0.61
CA VAL A 87 -7.78 14.64 -1.25
C VAL A 87 -8.93 14.61 -0.24
N TYR A 88 -8.94 13.63 0.66
CA TYR A 88 -9.94 13.53 1.71
C TYR A 88 -9.93 14.73 2.66
N VAL A 89 -8.74 15.16 3.11
CA VAL A 89 -8.58 16.32 4.00
C VAL A 89 -8.98 17.62 3.33
N LEU A 90 -8.74 17.77 2.01
CA LEU A 90 -9.17 18.94 1.25
C LEU A 90 -10.69 19.01 1.00
N LEU A 91 -11.41 17.89 1.16
CA LEU A 91 -12.86 17.88 1.00
C LEU A 91 -13.55 18.57 2.18
N GLU A 92 -14.67 19.21 1.88
CA GLU A 92 -15.59 19.78 2.87
C GLU A 92 -16.18 18.69 3.79
N SER A 93 -16.51 19.05 5.03
CA SER A 93 -16.94 18.12 6.07
C SER A 93 -18.15 17.24 5.68
N GLU A 94 -19.10 17.79 4.92
CA GLU A 94 -20.24 17.04 4.41
C GLU A 94 -19.81 15.95 3.41
N LYS A 95 -18.91 16.28 2.48
CA LYS A 95 -18.38 15.35 1.48
C LYS A 95 -17.50 14.29 2.14
N GLN A 96 -16.73 14.67 3.16
CA GLN A 96 -15.96 13.74 3.98
C GLN A 96 -16.86 12.69 4.67
N ARG A 97 -18.04 13.11 5.14
CA ARG A 97 -19.03 12.21 5.75
C ARG A 97 -19.64 11.27 4.73
N LEU A 98 -19.93 11.75 3.52
CA LEU A 98 -20.41 10.92 2.41
C LEU A 98 -19.39 9.86 2.00
N VAL A 99 -18.10 10.22 1.87
CA VAL A 99 -17.04 9.26 1.54
C VAL A 99 -16.95 8.16 2.60
N LYS A 100 -16.95 8.56 3.89
CA LYS A 100 -16.98 7.61 5.02
C LYS A 100 -18.17 6.66 4.91
N LEU A 101 -19.37 7.19 4.67
CA LEU A 101 -20.62 6.43 4.63
C LEU A 101 -20.81 5.58 3.36
N LYS A 102 -20.17 5.95 2.25
CA LYS A 102 -20.26 5.17 1.01
C LYS A 102 -19.20 4.07 0.94
N TYR A 103 -17.94 4.41 1.26
CA TYR A 103 -16.80 3.55 0.95
C TYR A 103 -16.19 2.86 2.17
N TRP A 104 -16.30 3.45 3.37
CA TRP A 104 -15.56 2.97 4.55
C TRP A 104 -16.42 2.44 5.68
N THR A 105 -17.73 2.69 5.66
CA THR A 105 -18.66 1.93 6.48
C THR A 105 -18.74 0.53 5.89
N LYS A 106 -18.11 -0.43 6.58
CA LYS A 106 -18.46 -1.83 6.38
C LYS A 106 -19.94 -1.95 6.72
N THR A 107 -20.79 -1.99 5.71
CA THR A 107 -22.14 -2.51 5.86
C THR A 107 -21.98 -3.96 6.22
N THR A 108 -21.90 -4.23 7.52
CA THR A 108 -22.11 -5.55 8.09
C THR A 108 -23.57 -5.89 7.77
N MET A 109 -23.78 -6.55 6.64
CA MET A 109 -24.96 -7.39 6.42
C MET A 109 -24.64 -8.78 6.96
#